data_AF-A0A3Q9FLC4-F1
#
_entry.id   AF-A0A3Q9FLC4-F1
#
_cell.length_a   1.000
_cell.length_b   1.000
_cell.length_c   1.000
_cell.angle_alpha   90.00
_cell.angle_beta   90.00
_cell.angle_gamma   90.00
#
_symmetry.space_group_name_H-M   'P 1'
#
loop_
_entity.id
_entity.type
_entity.pdbx_description
1 polymer ?
#
loop_
_entity_poly.entity_id
_entity_poly.type
_entity_poly.pdbx_seq_one_letter_code
_entity_poly.pdbx_strand_id
1 'polypeptide(L)'
;MNGSLYFYEGVNFSIQKCNYKTPFLLSYFSTLYSTPFNNCLFTFEYQKQLLNEMKNQLLSFLLLSILLTNCASNTLPLNDIEEEIETKLDQPSFPVNLDPSIKIKADLQDSLAQSTFIFIIEADDQDGEIVVQQLLLNDAVISTSDTTKWLAVTGDFLLKAIVEDDSGSSVMDSLSFKVIEKENSVPTLKIILDETPLLEGNSINIVLDVNDADGTITKTSLYIDNTLMTSTTSLDWIATLGIHTIKGVIEDNQGSSVTDSLEIEVIKKENIIIEADNEAIIYTGRIDYSNPKAPSFCFPGISIKTNFTGTFINLLLEDFATGGNINTNYYQVILDNSTQEITVEVNANQDKYELFSDLENTNHTIEIVKRTECMVGKSTFKGFEIGGNATVSQPTSKTRNIEFIGDSQTCGYGNEVSYDNPSINSGFNAVNENAYKAWGAITANNLNANYQCVAYSGRGMYRNVDASLNGTLPKIYNRIFANQSTPLWNINLYTPDVIVINLGTNDYAQNANNNLLNGDDFVNTYTEFVTTIRENYPNAKIICVNGVMMSDYFPANQNVWTTIKKQTAAVVKSFNDNNDTEVYHYALSPQSGPYGEDWHPTLTTHQRMAEGLTSYIQTISSW
;
A
#
# COMPACT_ATOMS: atom_id res chain seq x y z
N MET A 1 2.21 -14.96 89.63
CA MET A 1 1.60 -15.98 90.51
C MET A 1 0.24 -15.48 90.95
N ASN A 2 -0.79 -16.29 91.17
CA ASN A 2 -1.09 -17.69 90.80
C ASN A 2 -2.64 -17.80 90.78
N GLY A 3 -3.19 -18.96 90.43
CA GLY A 3 -4.65 -19.13 90.40
C GLY A 3 -5.31 -19.18 91.78
N SER A 4 -6.60 -19.55 91.74
CA SER A 4 -7.46 -19.94 92.88
C SER A 4 -7.95 -18.81 93.78
N LEU A 5 -9.08 -18.91 94.48
CA LEU A 5 -10.31 -19.73 94.56
C LEU A 5 -11.01 -19.20 95.83
N TYR A 6 -12.32 -19.43 96.00
CA TYR A 6 -13.05 -19.29 97.28
C TYR A 6 -13.18 -17.87 97.86
N PHE A 7 -14.17 -17.50 98.70
CA PHE A 7 -15.58 -17.84 99.03
C PHE A 7 -15.87 -17.01 100.33
N TYR A 8 -16.96 -17.30 101.07
CA TYR A 8 -17.31 -16.74 102.41
C TYR A 8 -17.77 -15.26 102.45
N GLU A 9 -18.64 -14.81 103.37
CA GLU A 9 -19.82 -15.43 104.06
C GLU A 9 -20.57 -14.35 104.91
N GLY A 10 -21.66 -14.72 105.60
CA GLY A 10 -22.29 -13.91 106.67
C GLY A 10 -23.27 -12.82 106.18
N VAL A 11 -24.61 -12.90 106.26
CA VAL A 11 -25.58 -13.47 107.24
C VAL A 11 -25.69 -12.68 108.55
N ASN A 12 -26.86 -12.05 108.79
CA ASN A 12 -27.65 -12.12 110.05
C ASN A 12 -28.91 -11.22 110.09
N PHE A 13 -30.09 -11.83 110.36
CA PHE A 13 -31.22 -11.38 111.23
C PHE A 13 -31.93 -10.00 111.05
N SER A 14 -33.22 -9.79 111.40
CA SER A 14 -34.33 -10.68 111.87
C SER A 14 -35.71 -9.97 111.97
N ILE A 15 -36.82 -10.73 111.80
CA ILE A 15 -38.13 -10.61 112.53
C ILE A 15 -38.98 -9.32 112.27
N GLN A 16 -40.33 -9.21 112.28
CA GLN A 16 -41.49 -10.02 112.73
C GLN A 16 -42.71 -9.92 111.74
N LYS A 17 -43.92 -10.38 112.11
CA LYS A 17 -44.48 -11.70 111.73
C LYS A 17 -45.95 -11.90 112.22
N CYS A 18 -46.98 -11.49 111.46
CA CYS A 18 -48.43 -11.73 111.74
C CYS A 18 -49.27 -11.71 110.44
N ASN A 19 -50.13 -12.67 110.00
CA ASN A 19 -50.50 -14.05 110.37
C ASN A 19 -51.90 -14.33 111.00
N TYR A 20 -53.02 -14.11 110.28
CA TYR A 20 -54.28 -14.94 110.36
C TYR A 20 -55.08 -14.78 109.02
N LYS A 21 -55.38 -15.77 108.15
CA LYS A 21 -55.90 -17.17 108.21
C LYS A 21 -57.44 -17.29 108.21
N THR A 22 -58.10 -17.55 107.05
CA THR A 22 -58.43 -18.85 106.38
C THR A 22 -59.65 -19.57 106.98
N PRO A 23 -60.32 -20.55 106.30
CA PRO A 23 -60.09 -21.22 104.99
C PRO A 23 -61.23 -20.87 103.97
N PHE A 24 -61.61 -21.63 102.92
CA PHE A 24 -61.23 -22.93 102.31
C PHE A 24 -61.60 -22.88 100.80
N LEU A 25 -60.69 -23.11 99.85
CA LEU A 25 -60.56 -24.30 98.95
C LEU A 25 -59.54 -23.84 97.88
N LEU A 26 -58.40 -24.46 97.55
CA LEU A 26 -58.03 -25.87 97.30
C LEU A 26 -58.93 -26.57 96.25
N SER A 27 -58.40 -27.17 95.18
CA SER A 27 -57.03 -27.15 94.63
C SER A 27 -56.99 -27.92 93.31
N TYR A 28 -56.19 -27.48 92.33
CA TYR A 28 -55.51 -28.41 91.40
C TYR A 28 -54.09 -27.90 91.10
N PHE A 29 -53.17 -28.82 90.84
CA PHE A 29 -51.72 -28.61 90.99
C PHE A 29 -50.96 -28.69 89.65
N SER A 30 -49.69 -28.26 89.73
CA SER A 30 -48.53 -28.60 88.88
C SER A 30 -48.64 -29.89 88.04
N THR A 31 -47.97 -30.03 86.88
CA THR A 31 -46.67 -29.44 86.47
C THR A 31 -46.44 -29.66 84.98
N LEU A 32 -45.62 -28.81 84.34
CA LEU A 32 -44.61 -29.27 83.37
C LEU A 32 -43.51 -28.20 83.25
N TYR A 33 -42.29 -28.62 82.86
CA TYR A 33 -41.06 -27.84 83.03
C TYR A 33 -40.40 -27.50 81.69
N SER A 34 -39.56 -26.46 81.74
CA SER A 34 -38.35 -26.24 80.94
C SER A 34 -38.42 -25.59 79.54
N THR A 35 -37.38 -24.77 79.30
CA THR A 35 -36.92 -24.10 78.07
C THR A 35 -37.74 -22.91 77.52
N PRO A 36 -37.07 -21.85 77.01
CA PRO A 36 -37.69 -20.56 76.73
C PRO A 36 -38.01 -20.36 75.24
N PHE A 37 -38.92 -19.43 74.93
CA PHE A 37 -39.08 -18.87 73.59
C PHE A 37 -39.21 -17.35 73.62
N ASN A 38 -38.67 -16.71 72.58
CA ASN A 38 -38.69 -15.27 72.37
C ASN A 38 -40.04 -14.78 71.83
N ASN A 39 -40.30 -13.49 72.04
CA ASN A 39 -41.18 -12.59 71.27
C ASN A 39 -42.13 -13.24 70.23
N CYS A 40 -43.36 -13.49 70.69
CA CYS A 40 -44.58 -12.95 70.08
C CYS A 40 -44.69 -12.97 68.54
N LEU A 41 -45.16 -14.10 68.00
CA LEU A 41 -46.18 -14.10 66.95
C LEU A 41 -47.40 -14.85 67.51
N PHE A 42 -48.28 -14.11 68.21
CA PHE A 42 -49.48 -14.67 68.81
C PHE A 42 -50.54 -14.91 67.74
N THR A 43 -51.04 -16.15 67.65
CA THR A 43 -52.12 -16.49 66.71
C THR A 43 -53.42 -15.78 67.07
N PHE A 44 -54.23 -15.51 66.04
CA PHE A 44 -55.51 -14.78 66.14
C PHE A 44 -56.50 -15.43 67.14
N GLU A 45 -56.42 -16.75 67.32
CA GLU A 45 -57.20 -17.47 68.34
C GLU A 45 -56.77 -17.14 69.78
N TYR A 46 -55.48 -16.99 70.04
CA TYR A 46 -54.96 -16.66 71.37
C TYR A 46 -55.31 -15.21 71.75
N GLN A 47 -55.28 -14.29 70.78
CA GLN A 47 -55.81 -12.94 70.97
C GLN A 47 -57.33 -12.94 71.23
N LYS A 48 -58.12 -13.75 70.51
CA LYS A 48 -59.56 -13.95 70.79
C LYS A 48 -59.81 -14.46 72.22
N GLN A 49 -58.97 -15.37 72.71
CA GLN A 49 -59.08 -15.91 74.06
C GLN A 49 -58.79 -14.85 75.11
N LEU A 50 -57.69 -14.09 74.97
CA LEU A 50 -57.37 -12.93 75.79
C LEU A 50 -58.47 -11.85 75.77
N LEU A 51 -59.06 -11.56 74.60
CA LEU A 51 -60.11 -10.54 74.47
C LEU A 51 -61.41 -10.96 75.20
N ASN A 52 -61.74 -12.25 75.22
CA ASN A 52 -62.85 -12.78 76.02
C ASN A 52 -62.56 -12.72 77.52
N GLU A 53 -61.33 -13.03 77.96
CA GLU A 53 -60.94 -12.87 79.36
C GLU A 53 -60.96 -11.40 79.80
N MET A 54 -60.50 -10.48 78.95
CA MET A 54 -60.60 -9.04 79.18
C MET A 54 -62.05 -8.53 79.22
N LYS A 55 -62.94 -9.03 78.35
CA LYS A 55 -64.39 -8.74 78.44
C LYS A 55 -64.97 -9.15 79.79
N ASN A 56 -64.63 -10.34 80.28
CA ASN A 56 -65.10 -10.82 81.58
C ASN A 56 -64.53 -10.01 82.76
N GLN A 57 -63.29 -9.53 82.67
CA GLN A 57 -62.70 -8.62 83.67
C GLN A 57 -63.37 -7.24 83.65
N LEU A 58 -63.63 -6.66 82.47
CA LEU A 58 -64.34 -5.38 82.32
C LEU A 58 -65.77 -5.47 82.86
N LEU A 59 -66.50 -6.55 82.58
CA LEU A 59 -67.83 -6.81 83.13
C LEU A 59 -67.78 -6.89 84.68
N SER A 60 -66.76 -7.55 85.22
CA SER A 60 -66.54 -7.65 86.67
C SER A 60 -66.26 -6.28 87.33
N PHE A 61 -65.45 -5.43 86.67
CA PHE A 61 -65.18 -4.06 87.14
C PHE A 61 -66.42 -3.14 87.06
N LEU A 62 -67.27 -3.33 86.04
CA LEU A 62 -68.50 -2.55 85.89
C LEU A 62 -69.54 -2.91 86.96
N LEU A 63 -69.74 -4.21 87.25
CA LEU A 63 -70.57 -4.63 88.39
C LEU A 63 -70.03 -4.09 89.72
N LEU A 64 -68.71 -4.11 89.93
CA LEU A 64 -68.10 -3.68 91.18
C LEU A 64 -68.27 -2.16 91.44
N SER A 65 -68.23 -1.32 90.40
CA SER A 65 -68.45 0.13 90.54
C SER A 65 -69.93 0.49 90.80
N ILE A 66 -70.87 -0.25 90.21
CA ILE A 66 -72.32 -0.12 90.47
C ILE A 66 -72.68 -0.59 91.89
N LEU A 67 -72.04 -1.68 92.37
CA LEU A 67 -72.19 -2.17 93.75
C LEU A 67 -71.60 -1.20 94.79
N LEU A 68 -70.49 -0.53 94.50
CA LEU A 68 -69.86 0.43 95.42
C LEU A 68 -70.60 1.78 95.52
N THR A 69 -71.35 2.17 94.50
CA THR A 69 -72.06 3.46 94.47
C THR A 69 -73.45 3.43 95.14
N ASN A 70 -74.12 2.27 95.21
CA ASN A 70 -75.47 2.15 95.79
C ASN A 70 -75.52 2.04 97.33
N CYS A 71 -74.38 1.99 98.04
CA CYS A 71 -74.34 1.89 99.51
C CYS A 71 -74.70 3.20 100.27
N ALA A 72 -75.12 4.27 99.58
CA ALA A 72 -75.30 5.61 100.16
C ALA A 72 -76.77 6.09 100.29
N SER A 73 -77.73 5.49 99.58
CA SER A 73 -79.11 6.02 99.50
C SER A 73 -80.19 4.95 99.29
N ASN A 74 -80.91 4.58 100.35
CA ASN A 74 -82.05 3.65 100.31
C ASN A 74 -83.29 4.25 99.62
N THR A 75 -83.35 4.28 98.28
CA THR A 75 -84.62 4.33 97.52
C THR A 75 -84.43 3.99 96.03
N LEU A 76 -84.71 2.74 95.64
CA LEU A 76 -85.46 2.25 94.44
C LEU A 76 -84.99 0.82 94.04
N PRO A 77 -85.85 -0.02 93.44
CA PRO A 77 -85.58 -1.46 93.23
C PRO A 77 -84.82 -1.77 91.92
N LEU A 78 -84.17 -2.94 91.90
CA LEU A 78 -83.10 -3.31 90.96
C LEU A 78 -83.54 -3.79 89.56
N ASN A 79 -84.80 -3.59 89.15
CA ASN A 79 -85.34 -4.24 87.95
C ASN A 79 -85.16 -3.45 86.64
N ASP A 80 -84.95 -2.13 86.71
CA ASP A 80 -84.92 -1.25 85.53
C ASP A 80 -83.48 -1.04 84.98
N ILE A 81 -82.60 -2.04 85.10
CA ILE A 81 -81.18 -1.97 84.67
C ILE A 81 -80.81 -3.05 83.64
N GLU A 82 -81.50 -4.20 83.60
CA GLU A 82 -81.17 -5.28 82.65
C GLU A 82 -81.55 -4.90 81.19
N GLU A 83 -82.64 -4.15 80.98
CA GLU A 83 -83.15 -3.78 79.65
C GLU A 83 -82.29 -2.70 78.92
N GLU A 84 -81.49 -1.92 79.64
CA GLU A 84 -80.56 -0.93 79.04
C GLU A 84 -79.17 -1.53 78.67
N ILE A 85 -78.93 -2.81 79.00
CA ILE A 85 -77.66 -3.51 78.72
C ILE A 85 -77.80 -4.46 77.53
N GLU A 86 -78.91 -5.19 77.39
CA GLU A 86 -79.10 -6.12 76.25
C GLU A 86 -79.21 -5.38 74.90
N THR A 87 -79.63 -4.11 74.89
CA THR A 87 -79.86 -3.31 73.67
C THR A 87 -78.61 -2.64 73.08
N LYS A 88 -77.39 -2.90 73.61
CA LYS A 88 -76.11 -2.33 73.13
C LYS A 88 -75.07 -3.38 72.69
N LEU A 89 -75.45 -4.64 72.50
CA LEU A 89 -74.52 -5.76 72.26
C LEU A 89 -74.71 -6.51 70.92
N ASP A 90 -75.57 -6.02 70.02
CA ASP A 90 -75.78 -6.58 68.68
C ASP A 90 -75.59 -5.50 67.59
N GLN A 91 -75.10 -5.91 66.42
CA GLN A 91 -74.61 -5.11 65.27
C GLN A 91 -73.30 -4.31 65.50
N PRO A 92 -72.40 -4.26 64.50
CA PRO A 92 -71.87 -5.37 63.71
C PRO A 92 -70.32 -5.47 63.85
N SER A 93 -69.70 -6.38 63.10
CA SER A 93 -68.24 -6.57 63.12
C SER A 93 -67.45 -5.39 62.53
N PHE A 94 -66.31 -5.07 63.13
CA PHE A 94 -65.23 -4.34 62.44
C PHE A 94 -64.82 -5.11 61.17
N PRO A 95 -64.39 -4.42 60.09
CA PRO A 95 -63.72 -5.09 58.97
C PRO A 95 -62.43 -5.76 59.46
N VAL A 96 -62.04 -6.83 58.77
CA VAL A 96 -60.78 -7.53 59.01
C VAL A 96 -59.87 -7.18 57.85
N ASN A 97 -58.83 -6.39 58.13
CA ASN A 97 -57.75 -6.06 57.20
C ASN A 97 -57.16 -7.34 56.60
N LEU A 98 -56.94 -7.38 55.29
CA LEU A 98 -56.18 -8.46 54.65
C LEU A 98 -54.68 -8.08 54.64
N ASP A 99 -53.81 -9.05 54.81
CA ASP A 99 -52.37 -8.78 54.66
C ASP A 99 -52.05 -8.46 53.18
N PRO A 100 -51.31 -7.37 52.88
CA PRO A 100 -50.98 -7.01 51.51
C PRO A 100 -50.17 -8.11 50.83
N SER A 101 -50.27 -8.20 49.51
CA SER A 101 -49.51 -9.17 48.72
C SER A 101 -48.19 -8.58 48.23
N ILE A 102 -47.15 -9.41 48.17
CA ILE A 102 -45.81 -9.01 47.71
C ILE A 102 -45.13 -10.15 46.94
N LYS A 103 -44.34 -9.79 45.94
CA LYS A 103 -43.45 -10.69 45.22
C LYS A 103 -42.22 -9.96 44.66
N ILE A 104 -41.05 -10.57 44.80
CA ILE A 104 -39.80 -10.09 44.19
C ILE A 104 -39.58 -10.77 42.84
N LYS A 105 -39.06 -10.02 41.88
CA LYS A 105 -38.37 -10.56 40.70
C LYS A 105 -36.97 -9.96 40.62
N ALA A 106 -36.00 -10.78 40.22
CA ALA A 106 -34.65 -10.33 39.93
C ALA A 106 -34.21 -10.88 38.57
N ASP A 107 -33.84 -10.00 37.65
CA ASP A 107 -32.99 -10.35 36.53
C ASP A 107 -31.53 -10.30 37.01
N LEU A 108 -30.91 -11.48 37.07
CA LEU A 108 -29.58 -11.70 37.64
C LEU A 108 -28.48 -11.85 36.58
N GLN A 109 -28.76 -11.70 35.27
CA GLN A 109 -27.76 -11.61 34.19
C GLN A 109 -26.55 -12.58 34.36
N ASP A 110 -26.85 -13.88 34.35
CA ASP A 110 -25.93 -15.03 34.56
C ASP A 110 -25.13 -15.03 35.88
N SER A 111 -25.54 -14.22 36.86
CA SER A 111 -24.98 -14.11 38.20
C SER A 111 -23.51 -13.64 38.23
N LEU A 112 -23.07 -12.91 37.21
CA LEU A 112 -21.70 -12.40 37.08
C LEU A 112 -21.55 -10.99 37.69
N ALA A 113 -20.40 -10.73 38.30
CA ALA A 113 -20.01 -9.39 38.74
C ALA A 113 -19.85 -8.42 37.55
N GLN A 114 -20.02 -7.13 37.82
CA GLN A 114 -20.07 -6.01 36.85
C GLN A 114 -21.27 -6.03 35.88
N SER A 115 -22.07 -7.09 35.82
CA SER A 115 -23.41 -7.06 35.20
C SER A 115 -24.33 -6.08 35.95
N THR A 116 -25.29 -5.49 35.23
CA THR A 116 -26.35 -4.68 35.85
C THR A 116 -27.59 -5.52 36.06
N PHE A 117 -27.87 -5.89 37.31
CA PHE A 117 -29.07 -6.63 37.68
C PHE A 117 -30.27 -5.67 37.78
N ILE A 118 -31.47 -6.19 37.56
CA ILE A 118 -32.72 -5.44 37.69
C ILE A 118 -33.59 -6.14 38.74
N PHE A 119 -33.91 -5.43 39.81
CA PHE A 119 -34.79 -5.91 40.86
C PHE A 119 -36.15 -5.20 40.77
N ILE A 120 -37.22 -5.96 40.91
CA ILE A 120 -38.61 -5.50 40.80
C ILE A 120 -39.38 -5.98 42.03
N ILE A 121 -40.17 -5.11 42.65
CA ILE A 121 -41.21 -5.47 43.61
C ILE A 121 -42.54 -5.41 42.87
N GLU A 122 -43.34 -6.46 43.00
CA GLU A 122 -44.76 -6.47 42.64
C GLU A 122 -45.54 -6.60 43.94
N ALA A 123 -46.19 -5.51 44.36
CA ALA A 123 -47.03 -5.46 45.55
C ALA A 123 -48.43 -4.94 45.21
N ASP A 124 -49.43 -5.46 45.90
CA ASP A 124 -50.86 -5.17 45.67
C ASP A 124 -51.65 -5.40 46.96
N ASP A 125 -52.50 -4.44 47.30
CA ASP A 125 -53.39 -4.45 48.48
C ASP A 125 -54.85 -4.48 47.99
N GLN A 126 -55.69 -5.26 48.66
CA GLN A 126 -57.07 -5.53 48.23
C GLN A 126 -58.13 -4.75 49.00
N ASP A 127 -57.79 -4.19 50.18
CA ASP A 127 -58.70 -3.36 50.97
C ASP A 127 -58.08 -2.04 51.50
N GLY A 128 -56.76 -1.82 51.39
CA GLY A 128 -56.06 -0.58 51.75
C GLY A 128 -55.18 0.05 50.64
N GLU A 129 -54.15 0.77 51.05
CA GLU A 129 -53.05 1.28 50.20
C GLU A 129 -51.68 0.88 50.79
N ILE A 130 -50.70 0.54 49.94
CA ILE A 130 -49.30 0.30 50.36
C ILE A 130 -48.64 1.61 50.78
N VAL A 131 -48.46 1.84 52.08
CA VAL A 131 -47.87 3.08 52.64
C VAL A 131 -46.36 3.00 52.86
N VAL A 132 -45.80 1.79 52.99
CA VAL A 132 -44.34 1.55 52.96
C VAL A 132 -44.02 0.49 51.92
N GLN A 133 -43.01 0.76 51.11
CA GLN A 133 -42.35 -0.24 50.27
C GLN A 133 -40.83 -0.05 50.36
N GLN A 134 -40.09 -1.11 50.68
CA GLN A 134 -38.63 -1.07 50.76
C GLN A 134 -38.03 -2.33 50.14
N LEU A 135 -37.02 -2.15 49.30
CA LEU A 135 -36.12 -3.20 48.82
C LEU A 135 -34.81 -3.11 49.59
N LEU A 136 -34.40 -4.21 50.24
CA LEU A 136 -33.19 -4.31 51.03
C LEU A 136 -32.26 -5.37 50.47
N LEU A 137 -30.96 -5.09 50.44
CA LEU A 137 -29.92 -6.03 50.06
C LEU A 137 -28.99 -6.22 51.25
N ASN A 138 -28.90 -7.45 51.79
CA ASN A 138 -28.17 -7.74 53.04
C ASN A 138 -28.55 -6.79 54.19
N ASP A 139 -29.87 -6.58 54.36
CA ASP A 139 -30.51 -5.72 55.38
C ASP A 139 -30.21 -4.21 55.27
N ALA A 140 -29.56 -3.74 54.20
CA ALA A 140 -29.47 -2.32 53.85
C ALA A 140 -30.51 -1.95 52.78
N VAL A 141 -31.30 -0.89 53.00
CA VAL A 141 -32.27 -0.39 52.01
C VAL A 141 -31.55 0.13 50.76
N ILE A 142 -31.87 -0.44 49.59
CA ILE A 142 -31.32 -0.05 48.28
C ILE A 142 -32.33 0.64 47.36
N SER A 143 -33.63 0.55 47.65
CA SER A 143 -34.69 1.26 46.93
C SER A 143 -35.97 1.33 47.77
N THR A 144 -36.85 2.28 47.48
CA THR A 144 -38.26 2.29 47.89
C THR A 144 -39.22 2.27 46.69
N SER A 145 -38.67 2.21 45.47
CA SER A 145 -39.41 2.16 44.21
C SER A 145 -39.53 0.74 43.67
N ASP A 146 -40.63 0.48 42.96
CA ASP A 146 -41.06 -0.81 42.39
C ASP A 146 -40.02 -1.46 41.47
N THR A 147 -39.04 -0.70 40.97
CA THR A 147 -37.92 -1.23 40.20
C THR A 147 -36.64 -0.46 40.51
N THR A 148 -35.52 -1.17 40.64
CA THR A 148 -34.18 -0.56 40.75
C THR A 148 -33.15 -1.35 39.93
N LYS A 149 -32.02 -0.69 39.63
CA LYS A 149 -30.86 -1.29 38.98
C LYS A 149 -29.70 -1.36 39.95
N TRP A 150 -29.02 -2.50 39.99
CA TRP A 150 -27.87 -2.72 40.86
C TRP A 150 -26.68 -3.21 40.04
N LEU A 151 -25.53 -2.54 40.18
CA LEU A 151 -24.28 -2.99 39.57
C LEU A 151 -23.71 -4.11 40.45
N ALA A 152 -23.64 -5.32 39.89
CA ALA A 152 -23.29 -6.51 40.65
C ALA A 152 -21.83 -6.50 41.11
N VAL A 153 -21.60 -6.86 42.36
CA VAL A 153 -20.26 -7.11 42.93
C VAL A 153 -20.23 -8.51 43.53
N THR A 154 -19.08 -9.17 43.50
CA THR A 154 -18.90 -10.55 43.97
C THR A 154 -19.35 -10.74 45.42
N GLY A 155 -20.10 -11.80 45.72
CA GLY A 155 -20.56 -12.11 47.07
C GLY A 155 -21.80 -12.98 47.13
N ASP A 156 -22.22 -13.34 48.34
CA ASP A 156 -23.53 -13.95 48.60
C ASP A 156 -24.49 -12.87 49.12
N PHE A 157 -25.71 -12.83 48.57
CA PHE A 157 -26.68 -11.77 48.80
C PHE A 157 -28.06 -12.31 49.14
N LEU A 158 -28.71 -11.63 50.09
CA LEU A 158 -30.10 -11.82 50.44
C LEU A 158 -30.86 -10.53 50.11
N LEU A 159 -31.63 -10.58 49.03
CA LEU A 159 -32.59 -9.55 48.66
C LEU A 159 -33.86 -9.77 49.47
N LYS A 160 -34.38 -8.72 50.11
CA LYS A 160 -35.67 -8.72 50.80
C LYS A 160 -36.51 -7.57 50.25
N ALA A 161 -37.81 -7.77 50.16
CA ALA A 161 -38.75 -6.70 49.96
C ALA A 161 -39.74 -6.72 51.12
N ILE A 162 -40.03 -5.54 51.67
CA ILE A 162 -40.96 -5.35 52.78
C ILE A 162 -42.01 -4.35 52.29
N VAL A 163 -43.28 -4.68 52.51
CA VAL A 163 -44.38 -3.70 52.38
C VAL A 163 -45.19 -3.62 53.67
N GLU A 164 -45.84 -2.48 53.87
CA GLU A 164 -46.75 -2.19 54.99
C GLU A 164 -48.00 -1.50 54.42
N ASP A 165 -49.19 -1.93 54.85
CA ASP A 165 -50.49 -1.33 54.49
C ASP A 165 -50.85 -0.14 55.38
N ASP A 166 -51.90 0.61 55.02
CA ASP A 166 -52.36 1.78 55.77
C ASP A 166 -52.97 1.46 57.16
N SER A 167 -53.21 0.18 57.45
CA SER A 167 -53.67 -0.35 58.74
C SER A 167 -52.54 -0.90 59.63
N GLY A 168 -51.31 -1.00 59.11
CA GLY A 168 -50.12 -1.45 59.82
C GLY A 168 -49.86 -2.96 59.82
N SER A 169 -50.41 -3.74 58.89
CA SER A 169 -49.88 -5.10 58.62
C SER A 169 -48.68 -5.02 57.68
N SER A 170 -47.72 -5.94 57.83
CA SER A 170 -46.50 -5.95 57.03
C SER A 170 -46.09 -7.37 56.64
N VAL A 171 -45.76 -7.52 55.36
CA VAL A 171 -45.30 -8.79 54.76
C VAL A 171 -43.90 -8.64 54.16
N MET A 172 -43.22 -9.77 53.99
CA MET A 172 -41.89 -9.84 53.40
C MET A 172 -41.78 -11.01 52.42
N ASP A 173 -41.21 -10.75 51.24
CA ASP A 173 -40.64 -11.78 50.35
C ASP A 173 -39.11 -11.66 50.36
N SER A 174 -38.41 -12.72 49.98
CA SER A 174 -36.94 -12.73 49.95
C SER A 174 -36.34 -13.72 48.95
N LEU A 175 -35.24 -13.30 48.32
CA LEU A 175 -34.50 -14.05 47.33
C LEU A 175 -33.01 -14.06 47.67
N SER A 176 -32.46 -15.23 47.95
CA SER A 176 -31.02 -15.44 48.06
C SER A 176 -30.41 -15.68 46.68
N PHE A 177 -29.33 -14.98 46.35
CA PHE A 177 -28.51 -15.24 45.16
C PHE A 177 -27.02 -15.09 45.45
N LYS A 178 -26.18 -15.63 44.57
CA LYS A 178 -24.72 -15.51 44.63
C LYS A 178 -24.25 -14.80 43.37
N VAL A 179 -23.36 -13.82 43.52
CA VAL A 179 -22.60 -13.22 42.42
C VAL A 179 -21.19 -13.81 42.44
N ILE A 180 -20.77 -14.36 41.31
CA ILE A 180 -19.39 -14.83 41.09
C ILE A 180 -18.60 -13.80 40.28
N GLU A 181 -17.27 -13.87 40.34
CA GLU A 181 -16.43 -13.07 39.45
C GLU A 181 -16.67 -13.48 38.00
N LYS A 182 -16.64 -12.50 37.09
CA LYS A 182 -16.55 -12.77 35.66
C LYS A 182 -15.11 -13.23 35.38
N GLU A 183 -14.95 -14.43 34.84
CA GLU A 183 -13.63 -14.92 34.41
C GLU A 183 -13.08 -14.05 33.27
N ASN A 184 -11.80 -13.69 33.33
CA ASN A 184 -11.14 -12.85 32.32
C ASN A 184 -10.95 -13.61 31.00
N SER A 185 -11.38 -13.01 29.89
CA SER A 185 -11.10 -13.54 28.56
C SER A 185 -9.63 -13.31 28.19
N VAL A 186 -8.89 -14.39 27.91
CA VAL A 186 -7.49 -14.27 27.45
C VAL A 186 -7.47 -13.54 26.10
N PRO A 187 -6.70 -12.45 25.94
CA PRO A 187 -6.69 -11.64 24.72
C PRO A 187 -6.06 -12.40 23.54
N THR A 188 -6.47 -12.05 22.33
CA THR A 188 -5.92 -12.65 21.09
C THR A 188 -4.85 -11.77 20.47
N LEU A 189 -3.80 -12.40 19.94
CA LEU A 189 -2.68 -11.79 19.24
C LEU A 189 -2.39 -12.58 17.95
N LYS A 190 -2.05 -11.87 16.87
CA LYS A 190 -1.51 -12.45 15.63
C LYS A 190 -0.52 -11.49 14.97
N ILE A 191 0.61 -11.99 14.49
CA ILE A 191 1.54 -11.23 13.65
C ILE A 191 1.05 -11.19 12.18
N ILE A 192 1.12 -10.02 11.55
CA ILE A 192 0.80 -9.76 10.14
C ILE A 192 1.96 -8.99 9.49
N LEU A 193 2.21 -9.27 8.21
CA LEU A 193 3.21 -8.62 7.35
C LEU A 193 2.52 -8.17 6.05
N ASP A 194 3.05 -7.14 5.41
CA ASP A 194 2.54 -6.56 4.16
C ASP A 194 3.22 -7.12 2.89
N GLU A 195 4.52 -7.41 2.94
CA GLU A 195 5.29 -7.97 1.82
C GLU A 195 5.44 -9.50 1.87
N THR A 196 5.46 -10.15 0.69
CA THR A 196 6.06 -11.48 0.49
C THR A 196 6.57 -11.62 -0.96
N PRO A 197 7.75 -12.21 -1.22
CA PRO A 197 8.80 -12.59 -0.27
C PRO A 197 9.46 -11.35 0.37
N LEU A 198 10.10 -11.53 1.53
CA LEU A 198 10.77 -10.45 2.25
C LEU A 198 12.19 -10.25 1.71
N LEU A 199 12.55 -9.02 1.36
CA LEU A 199 13.81 -8.72 0.67
C LEU A 199 14.72 -7.79 1.48
N GLU A 200 16.02 -8.07 1.51
CA GLU A 200 17.03 -7.26 2.20
C GLU A 200 16.91 -5.76 1.84
N GLY A 201 16.81 -4.91 2.86
CA GLY A 201 16.67 -3.45 2.74
C GLY A 201 15.28 -2.95 2.34
N ASN A 202 14.25 -3.79 2.23
CA ASN A 202 12.86 -3.31 2.16
C ASN A 202 12.38 -2.82 3.53
N SER A 203 11.38 -1.94 3.54
CA SER A 203 10.70 -1.49 4.76
C SER A 203 9.40 -2.28 4.95
N ILE A 204 9.45 -3.32 5.77
CA ILE A 204 8.32 -4.22 6.02
C ILE A 204 7.43 -3.62 7.12
N ASN A 205 6.13 -3.49 6.88
CA ASN A 205 5.17 -3.09 7.92
C ASN A 205 4.75 -4.32 8.74
N ILE A 206 5.31 -4.44 9.94
CA ILE A 206 4.98 -5.50 10.89
C ILE A 206 3.82 -5.01 11.76
N VAL A 207 2.70 -5.74 11.76
CA VAL A 207 1.50 -5.40 12.55
C VAL A 207 1.18 -6.52 13.53
N LEU A 208 0.85 -6.14 14.76
CA LEU A 208 0.25 -7.00 15.78
C LEU A 208 -1.27 -6.76 15.75
N ASP A 209 -1.99 -7.70 15.14
CA ASP A 209 -3.44 -7.78 15.17
C ASP A 209 -3.86 -8.27 16.56
N VAL A 210 -4.56 -7.42 17.32
CA VAL A 210 -4.82 -7.60 18.76
C VAL A 210 -6.27 -7.32 19.09
N ASN A 211 -6.87 -8.16 19.92
CA ASN A 211 -8.22 -7.98 20.40
C ASN A 211 -8.38 -8.53 21.83
N ASP A 212 -9.15 -7.80 22.64
CA ASP A 212 -9.63 -8.23 23.94
C ASP A 212 -11.17 -8.28 23.88
N ALA A 213 -11.78 -9.33 24.43
CA ALA A 213 -13.22 -9.57 24.34
C ALA A 213 -14.00 -9.03 25.55
N ASP A 214 -13.34 -8.71 26.66
CA ASP A 214 -13.99 -8.10 27.83
C ASP A 214 -13.23 -6.97 28.51
N GLY A 215 -12.02 -6.65 28.06
CA GLY A 215 -11.18 -5.60 28.58
C GLY A 215 -10.54 -4.70 27.51
N THR A 216 -9.32 -4.27 27.79
CA THR A 216 -8.44 -3.49 26.91
C THR A 216 -6.98 -3.92 27.09
N ILE A 217 -6.22 -3.97 25.99
CA ILE A 217 -4.78 -4.22 26.02
C ILE A 217 -4.07 -3.04 26.70
N THR A 218 -3.34 -3.30 27.79
CA THR A 218 -2.60 -2.29 28.56
C THR A 218 -1.11 -2.24 28.23
N LYS A 219 -0.56 -3.32 27.68
CA LYS A 219 0.84 -3.39 27.23
C LYS A 219 0.94 -4.11 25.90
N THR A 220 1.84 -3.61 25.06
CA THR A 220 2.26 -4.25 23.81
C THR A 220 3.78 -4.14 23.72
N SER A 221 4.44 -5.19 23.24
CA SER A 221 5.87 -5.22 22.95
C SER A 221 6.14 -6.06 21.70
N LEU A 222 6.84 -5.47 20.72
CA LEU A 222 7.24 -6.10 19.47
C LEU A 222 8.77 -6.27 19.49
N TYR A 223 9.22 -7.52 19.38
CA TYR A 223 10.63 -7.89 19.34
C TYR A 223 11.02 -8.46 17.98
N ILE A 224 12.27 -8.23 17.58
CA ILE A 224 12.94 -8.93 16.49
C ILE A 224 14.23 -9.52 17.07
N ASP A 225 14.42 -10.83 16.92
CA ASP A 225 15.56 -11.60 17.47
C ASP A 225 15.79 -11.37 18.98
N ASN A 226 14.70 -11.24 19.73
CA ASN A 226 14.65 -10.90 21.16
C ASN A 226 15.09 -9.46 21.51
N THR A 227 15.44 -8.62 20.54
CA THR A 227 15.63 -7.17 20.73
C THR A 227 14.27 -6.48 20.71
N LEU A 228 13.96 -5.68 21.73
CA LEU A 228 12.72 -4.88 21.76
C LEU A 228 12.82 -3.74 20.75
N MET A 229 11.92 -3.74 19.76
CA MET A 229 11.92 -2.74 18.68
C MET A 229 10.91 -1.62 18.95
N THR A 230 9.72 -1.95 19.47
CA THR A 230 8.72 -0.97 19.87
C THR A 230 7.74 -1.53 20.91
N SER A 231 6.98 -0.63 21.55
CA SER A 231 5.82 -0.95 22.39
C SER A 231 4.48 -0.51 21.76
N THR A 232 4.46 -0.32 20.45
CA THR A 232 3.26 -0.10 19.62
C THR A 232 2.78 -1.40 18.97
N THR A 233 1.56 -1.40 18.43
CA THR A 233 1.00 -2.51 17.63
C THR A 233 1.50 -2.54 16.19
N SER A 234 2.30 -1.58 15.74
CA SER A 234 2.93 -1.61 14.41
C SER A 234 4.36 -1.06 14.43
N LEU A 235 5.16 -1.50 13.46
CA LEU A 235 6.54 -1.09 13.20
C LEU A 235 6.87 -1.19 11.71
N ASP A 236 7.45 -0.12 11.14
CA ASP A 236 8.16 -0.19 9.86
C ASP A 236 9.60 -0.64 10.12
N TRP A 237 9.98 -1.83 9.62
CA TRP A 237 11.28 -2.44 9.86
C TRP A 237 12.09 -2.56 8.55
N ILE A 238 13.30 -1.99 8.55
CA ILE A 238 14.26 -2.19 7.46
C ILE A 238 14.85 -3.60 7.56
N ALA A 239 14.47 -4.46 6.62
CA ALA A 239 14.78 -5.88 6.61
C ALA A 239 16.29 -6.15 6.49
N THR A 240 16.85 -6.91 7.42
CA THR A 240 18.22 -7.44 7.32
C THR A 240 18.22 -8.84 6.71
N LEU A 241 19.30 -9.22 6.00
CA LEU A 241 19.44 -10.55 5.40
C LEU A 241 19.55 -11.66 6.48
N GLY A 242 18.69 -12.67 6.42
CA GLY A 242 18.76 -13.85 7.28
C GLY A 242 17.42 -14.41 7.72
N ILE A 243 17.46 -15.41 8.59
CA ILE A 243 16.30 -15.91 9.32
C ILE A 243 16.14 -15.06 10.59
N HIS A 244 14.96 -14.48 10.78
CA HIS A 244 14.63 -13.60 11.90
C HIS A 244 13.40 -14.11 12.63
N THR A 245 13.35 -13.92 13.96
CA THR A 245 12.16 -14.21 14.78
C THR A 245 11.47 -12.91 15.16
N ILE A 246 10.32 -12.62 14.54
CA ILE A 246 9.40 -11.60 15.01
C ILE A 246 8.60 -12.18 16.17
N LYS A 247 8.46 -11.44 17.28
CA LYS A 247 7.70 -11.87 18.45
C LYS A 247 6.85 -10.72 18.98
N GLY A 248 5.54 -10.94 19.04
CA GLY A 248 4.60 -10.06 19.74
C GLY A 248 4.37 -10.54 21.18
N VAL A 249 4.23 -9.61 22.11
CA VAL A 249 3.75 -9.86 23.48
C VAL A 249 2.73 -8.80 23.85
N ILE A 250 1.58 -9.21 24.39
CA ILE A 250 0.54 -8.32 24.91
C ILE A 250 0.16 -8.66 26.35
N GLU A 251 -0.42 -7.71 27.06
CA GLU A 251 -1.03 -7.88 28.38
C GLU A 251 -2.36 -7.10 28.43
N ASP A 252 -3.44 -7.73 28.93
CA ASP A 252 -4.76 -7.09 29.12
C ASP A 252 -4.81 -6.18 30.37
N ASN A 253 -5.99 -5.74 30.79
CA ASN A 253 -6.19 -4.93 32.00
C ASN A 253 -6.46 -5.75 33.28
N GLN A 254 -6.42 -7.08 33.22
CA GLN A 254 -6.61 -7.98 34.36
C GLN A 254 -5.33 -8.79 34.68
N GLY A 255 -4.31 -8.69 33.82
CA GLY A 255 -2.96 -9.24 33.99
C GLY A 255 -2.68 -10.51 33.16
N SER A 256 -3.58 -10.94 32.27
CA SER A 256 -3.26 -12.08 31.38
C SER A 256 -2.38 -11.60 30.23
N SER A 257 -1.39 -12.41 29.86
CA SER A 257 -0.45 -12.10 28.78
C SER A 257 -0.41 -13.21 27.74
N VAL A 258 -0.35 -12.80 26.47
CA VAL A 258 -0.22 -13.68 25.32
C VAL A 258 1.03 -13.32 24.53
N THR A 259 1.65 -14.33 23.94
CA THR A 259 2.84 -14.24 23.09
C THR A 259 2.57 -14.99 21.80
N ASP A 260 2.93 -14.36 20.68
CA ASP A 260 2.95 -14.97 19.35
C ASP A 260 4.35 -14.78 18.75
N SER A 261 4.80 -15.72 17.91
CA SER A 261 6.12 -15.70 17.28
C SER A 261 6.04 -16.20 15.84
N LEU A 262 6.57 -15.40 14.91
CA LEU A 262 6.68 -15.72 13.51
C LEU A 262 8.17 -15.75 13.12
N GLU A 263 8.64 -16.93 12.73
CA GLU A 263 9.94 -17.07 12.05
C GLU A 263 9.77 -16.67 10.58
N ILE A 264 10.68 -15.82 10.11
CA ILE A 264 10.69 -15.31 8.73
C ILE A 264 12.07 -15.50 8.11
N GLU A 265 12.12 -15.67 6.79
CA GLU A 265 13.36 -15.62 6.02
C GLU A 265 13.34 -14.35 5.16
N VAL A 266 14.28 -13.43 5.41
CA VAL A 266 14.58 -12.31 4.53
C VAL A 266 15.67 -12.75 3.58
N ILE A 267 15.35 -12.83 2.30
CA ILE A 267 16.29 -13.22 1.26
C ILE A 267 17.00 -12.01 0.67
N LYS A 268 18.13 -12.26 0.01
CA LYS A 268 18.91 -11.22 -0.66
C LYS A 268 18.13 -10.68 -1.86
N LYS A 269 18.34 -9.39 -2.18
CA LYS A 269 18.08 -8.87 -3.52
C LYS A 269 19.15 -9.43 -4.46
N GLU A 270 18.74 -10.30 -5.37
CA GLU A 270 19.63 -10.83 -6.39
C GLU A 270 19.78 -9.85 -7.57
N ASN A 271 20.97 -9.88 -8.15
CA ASN A 271 21.25 -9.26 -9.44
C ASN A 271 20.98 -10.30 -10.53
N ILE A 272 20.29 -9.92 -11.59
CA ILE A 272 20.09 -10.79 -12.76
C ILE A 272 20.90 -10.31 -13.94
N ILE A 273 21.46 -11.28 -14.68
CA ILE A 273 22.06 -11.04 -15.99
C ILE A 273 20.98 -11.27 -17.04
N ILE A 274 20.61 -10.21 -17.75
CA ILE A 274 19.76 -10.27 -18.93
C ILE A 274 20.67 -10.53 -20.12
N GLU A 275 20.86 -11.81 -20.46
CA GLU A 275 21.62 -12.25 -21.64
C GLU A 275 21.15 -11.54 -22.93
N ALA A 276 22.08 -11.28 -23.85
CA ALA A 276 21.78 -10.56 -25.08
C ALA A 276 20.76 -11.24 -26.03
N ASP A 277 20.51 -12.53 -25.89
CA ASP A 277 19.49 -13.28 -26.64
C ASP A 277 18.10 -13.27 -25.98
N ASN A 278 17.90 -12.50 -24.90
CA ASN A 278 16.61 -12.38 -24.23
C ASN A 278 15.58 -11.63 -25.09
N GLU A 279 14.42 -12.25 -25.33
CA GLU A 279 13.33 -11.71 -26.17
C GLU A 279 12.77 -10.36 -25.70
N ALA A 280 12.99 -9.94 -24.45
CA ALA A 280 12.62 -8.61 -23.97
C ALA A 280 13.43 -7.47 -24.62
N ILE A 281 14.64 -7.76 -25.14
CA ILE A 281 15.51 -6.76 -25.74
C ILE A 281 15.16 -6.56 -27.22
N ILE A 282 14.69 -5.36 -27.56
CA ILE A 282 14.48 -4.93 -28.93
C ILE A 282 15.75 -4.22 -29.43
N TYR A 283 16.25 -4.68 -30.58
CA TYR A 283 17.36 -4.08 -31.30
C TYR A 283 16.83 -3.32 -32.52
N THR A 284 17.43 -2.18 -32.86
CA THR A 284 17.13 -1.47 -34.12
C THR A 284 18.42 -1.15 -34.87
N GLY A 285 18.40 -1.41 -36.19
CA GLY A 285 19.53 -1.24 -37.08
C GLY A 285 20.26 -2.55 -37.36
N ARG A 286 21.47 -2.45 -37.92
CA ARG A 286 22.19 -3.60 -38.48
C ARG A 286 23.07 -4.31 -37.47
N ILE A 287 22.55 -5.44 -36.99
CA ILE A 287 23.18 -6.34 -36.02
C ILE A 287 23.64 -7.64 -36.70
N ASP A 288 24.80 -8.16 -36.32
CA ASP A 288 25.19 -9.54 -36.58
C ASP A 288 24.72 -10.45 -35.45
N TYR A 289 23.80 -11.36 -35.77
CA TYR A 289 23.27 -12.40 -34.88
C TYR A 289 23.96 -13.76 -35.05
N SER A 290 25.12 -13.83 -35.72
CA SER A 290 25.90 -15.07 -35.87
C SER A 290 26.23 -15.76 -34.54
N ASN A 291 26.32 -14.99 -33.46
CA ASN A 291 26.15 -15.44 -32.08
C ASN A 291 25.05 -14.60 -31.41
N PRO A 292 23.86 -15.15 -31.12
CA PRO A 292 22.76 -14.38 -30.53
C PRO A 292 23.04 -13.92 -29.09
N LYS A 293 23.98 -14.56 -28.38
CA LYS A 293 24.48 -14.13 -27.05
C LYS A 293 25.60 -13.09 -27.12
N ALA A 294 26.02 -12.70 -28.32
CA ALA A 294 27.04 -11.68 -28.53
C ALA A 294 26.75 -10.85 -29.81
N PRO A 295 25.56 -10.22 -29.92
CA PRO A 295 25.18 -9.42 -31.07
C PRO A 295 26.18 -8.28 -31.30
N SER A 296 26.74 -8.26 -32.52
CA SER A 296 27.87 -7.41 -32.89
C SER A 296 27.47 -6.37 -33.95
N PHE A 297 27.92 -5.13 -33.80
CA PHE A 297 27.51 -4.02 -34.68
C PHE A 297 28.56 -2.90 -34.75
N CYS A 298 28.50 -2.01 -35.74
CA CYS A 298 29.38 -0.83 -35.79
C CYS A 298 28.73 0.48 -36.28
N PHE A 299 27.62 0.42 -37.03
CA PHE A 299 27.03 1.60 -37.65
C PHE A 299 26.55 2.62 -36.60
N PRO A 300 26.50 3.92 -36.95
CA PRO A 300 25.95 4.93 -36.06
C PRO A 300 24.45 4.69 -35.85
N GLY A 301 23.90 5.09 -34.70
CA GLY A 301 22.46 5.05 -34.45
C GLY A 301 21.85 3.69 -34.13
N ILE A 302 22.66 2.63 -33.97
CA ILE A 302 22.18 1.32 -33.48
C ILE A 302 21.55 1.51 -32.10
N SER A 303 20.29 1.09 -31.94
CA SER A 303 19.54 1.17 -30.68
C SER A 303 19.33 -0.22 -30.05
N ILE A 304 19.44 -0.30 -28.73
CA ILE A 304 19.16 -1.47 -27.89
C ILE A 304 18.21 -1.01 -26.77
N LYS A 305 17.01 -1.59 -26.69
CA LYS A 305 15.93 -1.12 -25.81
C LYS A 305 15.26 -2.25 -25.05
N THR A 306 15.01 -2.08 -23.75
CA THR A 306 14.17 -2.98 -22.93
C THR A 306 13.37 -2.18 -21.90
N ASN A 307 12.24 -2.72 -21.45
CA ASN A 307 11.69 -2.32 -20.15
C ASN A 307 12.33 -3.19 -19.06
N PHE A 308 12.45 -2.65 -17.84
CA PHE A 308 12.89 -3.42 -16.68
C PHE A 308 12.22 -2.93 -15.39
N THR A 309 12.12 -3.79 -14.38
CA THR A 309 12.01 -3.36 -12.97
C THR A 309 13.36 -3.53 -12.29
N GLY A 310 13.75 -2.63 -11.41
CA GLY A 310 15.00 -2.76 -10.63
C GLY A 310 15.53 -1.45 -10.08
N THR A 311 16.49 -1.54 -9.15
CA THR A 311 17.07 -0.39 -8.43
C THR A 311 18.38 0.14 -9.03
N PHE A 312 18.97 -0.58 -9.97
CA PHE A 312 20.10 -0.12 -10.80
C PHE A 312 20.11 -0.89 -12.13
N ILE A 313 20.80 -0.35 -13.15
CA ILE A 313 21.08 -1.05 -14.40
C ILE A 313 22.50 -0.76 -14.91
N ASN A 314 23.22 -1.82 -15.29
CA ASN A 314 24.56 -1.77 -15.88
C ASN A 314 24.55 -2.36 -17.30
N LEU A 315 25.28 -1.74 -18.22
CA LEU A 315 25.55 -2.25 -19.56
C LEU A 315 26.70 -3.27 -19.52
N LEU A 316 26.52 -4.41 -20.18
CA LEU A 316 27.58 -5.38 -20.45
C LEU A 316 27.93 -5.32 -21.95
N LEU A 317 29.13 -4.84 -22.28
CA LEU A 317 29.58 -4.53 -23.64
C LEU A 317 31.08 -4.80 -23.81
N GLU A 318 31.45 -5.59 -24.83
CA GLU A 318 32.83 -5.75 -25.29
C GLU A 318 33.07 -4.80 -26.49
N ASP A 319 33.97 -3.83 -26.33
CA ASP A 319 34.30 -2.86 -27.38
C ASP A 319 35.63 -3.19 -28.09
N PHE A 320 35.74 -2.81 -29.37
CA PHE A 320 36.91 -3.10 -30.22
C PHE A 320 37.58 -1.84 -30.79
N ALA A 321 37.21 -0.65 -30.32
CA ALA A 321 37.83 0.61 -30.71
C ALA A 321 39.18 0.78 -29.99
N THR A 322 40.16 1.43 -30.63
CA THR A 322 41.55 1.47 -30.11
C THR A 322 41.83 2.56 -29.07
N GLY A 323 40.81 3.37 -28.73
CA GLY A 323 40.89 4.49 -27.81
C GLY A 323 41.45 5.79 -28.40
N GLY A 324 41.33 6.86 -27.62
CA GLY A 324 41.73 8.23 -27.96
C GLY A 324 40.73 8.94 -28.88
N ASN A 325 40.90 10.26 -29.04
CA ASN A 325 39.92 11.18 -29.64
C ASN A 325 39.19 10.70 -30.91
N ILE A 326 39.83 9.89 -31.76
CA ILE A 326 39.29 9.43 -33.05
C ILE A 326 38.70 8.00 -32.96
N ASN A 327 39.15 7.18 -32.01
CA ASN A 327 38.85 5.73 -31.96
C ASN A 327 38.31 5.31 -30.58
N THR A 328 37.61 6.19 -29.87
CA THR A 328 36.81 5.85 -28.69
C THR A 328 35.33 5.82 -29.08
N ASN A 329 34.66 4.69 -28.88
CA ASN A 329 33.22 4.59 -29.10
C ASN A 329 32.46 5.30 -27.97
N TYR A 330 31.42 6.06 -28.34
CA TYR A 330 30.49 6.70 -27.41
C TYR A 330 29.06 6.21 -27.63
N TYR A 331 28.30 6.17 -26.53
CA TYR A 331 26.89 5.77 -26.48
C TYR A 331 26.06 6.85 -25.79
N GLN A 332 24.87 7.12 -26.32
CA GLN A 332 23.83 7.90 -25.64
C GLN A 332 22.93 6.90 -24.95
N VAL A 333 22.66 7.12 -23.67
CA VAL A 333 21.78 6.26 -22.87
C VAL A 333 20.65 7.11 -22.33
N ILE A 334 19.42 6.60 -22.45
CA ILE A 334 18.18 7.30 -22.16
C ILE A 334 17.34 6.45 -21.21
N LEU A 335 16.90 7.03 -20.09
CA LEU A 335 15.97 6.42 -19.13
C LEU A 335 14.57 7.05 -19.26
N ASP A 336 13.55 6.21 -19.14
CA ASP A 336 12.11 6.52 -19.07
C ASP A 336 11.59 7.52 -20.11
N ASN A 337 12.16 7.46 -21.32
CA ASN A 337 11.86 8.36 -22.44
C ASN A 337 12.33 9.81 -22.17
N SER A 338 13.60 9.94 -21.81
CA SER A 338 14.34 11.19 -21.59
C SER A 338 13.96 11.94 -20.30
N THR A 339 13.62 11.23 -19.23
CA THR A 339 13.65 11.79 -17.87
C THR A 339 15.09 11.97 -17.38
N GLN A 340 15.97 11.04 -17.75
CA GLN A 340 17.41 11.10 -17.52
C GLN A 340 18.15 10.67 -18.79
N GLU A 341 19.28 11.32 -19.07
CA GLU A 341 20.15 11.01 -20.20
C GLU A 341 21.63 11.11 -19.78
N ILE A 342 22.44 10.13 -20.19
CA ILE A 342 23.90 10.14 -20.01
C ILE A 342 24.61 9.80 -21.32
N THR A 343 25.86 10.26 -21.47
CA THR A 343 26.76 9.75 -22.50
C THR A 343 27.81 8.85 -21.85
N VAL A 344 27.90 7.61 -22.33
CA VAL A 344 28.87 6.60 -21.86
C VAL A 344 30.02 6.52 -22.84
N GLU A 345 31.24 6.66 -22.32
CA GLU A 345 32.49 6.35 -23.02
C GLU A 345 32.81 4.86 -22.84
N VAL A 346 33.10 4.14 -23.93
CA VAL A 346 33.45 2.71 -23.84
C VAL A 346 34.88 2.43 -24.31
N ASN A 347 35.51 1.43 -23.69
CA ASN A 347 36.94 1.15 -23.79
C ASN A 347 37.17 -0.37 -23.91
N ALA A 348 38.06 -0.79 -24.81
CA ALA A 348 38.31 -2.20 -25.14
C ALA A 348 38.90 -3.08 -24.00
N ASN A 349 39.16 -2.51 -22.81
CA ASN A 349 39.62 -3.24 -21.61
C ASN A 349 38.57 -3.25 -20.48
N GLN A 350 37.33 -2.85 -20.77
CA GLN A 350 36.23 -2.77 -19.79
C GLN A 350 34.96 -3.40 -20.40
N ASP A 351 34.37 -4.34 -19.68
CA ASP A 351 33.22 -5.16 -20.10
C ASP A 351 31.90 -4.75 -19.43
N LYS A 352 31.96 -4.10 -18.27
CA LYS A 352 30.81 -3.59 -17.50
C LYS A 352 30.86 -2.08 -17.32
N TYR A 353 29.71 -1.42 -17.52
CA TYR A 353 29.52 0.02 -17.37
C TYR A 353 28.29 0.29 -16.50
N GLU A 354 28.45 1.05 -15.42
CA GLU A 354 27.31 1.55 -14.64
C GLU A 354 26.55 2.61 -15.45
N LEU A 355 25.22 2.51 -15.51
CA LEU A 355 24.37 3.48 -16.21
C LEU A 355 23.59 4.33 -15.21
N PHE A 356 22.78 3.66 -14.39
CA PHE A 356 21.92 4.29 -13.38
C PHE A 356 21.86 3.42 -12.13
N SER A 357 21.89 4.08 -10.99
CA SER A 357 21.82 3.52 -9.64
C SER A 357 20.84 4.36 -8.79
N ASP A 358 20.50 3.88 -7.59
CA ASP A 358 19.53 4.49 -6.67
C ASP A 358 18.13 4.74 -7.29
N LEU A 359 17.69 3.86 -8.21
CA LEU A 359 16.35 3.89 -8.78
C LEU A 359 15.30 3.32 -7.81
N GLU A 360 14.08 3.86 -7.84
CA GLU A 360 12.91 3.22 -7.22
C GLU A 360 12.61 1.89 -7.94
N ASN A 361 12.17 0.84 -7.22
CA ASN A 361 11.92 -0.47 -7.85
C ASN A 361 10.58 -0.50 -8.63
N THR A 362 10.50 0.29 -9.70
CA THR A 362 9.33 0.49 -10.56
C THR A 362 9.62 0.05 -12.00
N ASN A 363 8.64 0.13 -12.91
CA ASN A 363 8.89 -0.19 -14.32
C ASN A 363 9.56 1.00 -15.05
N HIS A 364 10.82 0.81 -15.38
CA HIS A 364 11.64 1.72 -16.19
C HIS A 364 11.72 1.27 -17.66
N THR A 365 12.13 2.19 -18.53
CA THR A 365 12.50 1.91 -19.93
C THR A 365 13.93 2.41 -20.18
N ILE A 366 14.84 1.52 -20.57
CA ILE A 366 16.21 1.87 -20.97
C ILE A 366 16.33 1.84 -22.51
N GLU A 367 16.96 2.85 -23.10
CA GLU A 367 17.42 2.82 -24.50
C GLU A 367 18.89 3.21 -24.59
N ILE A 368 19.70 2.39 -25.27
CA ILE A 368 21.12 2.62 -25.54
C ILE A 368 21.31 2.81 -27.03
N VAL A 369 21.86 3.95 -27.45
CA VAL A 369 22.09 4.30 -28.85
C VAL A 369 23.58 4.54 -29.12
N LYS A 370 24.18 3.80 -30.06
CA LYS A 370 25.58 4.03 -30.48
C LYS A 370 25.68 5.41 -31.15
N ARG A 371 26.42 6.34 -30.55
CA ARG A 371 26.59 7.71 -31.08
C ARG A 371 27.51 7.77 -32.29
N THR A 372 28.51 6.88 -32.29
CA THR A 372 29.68 6.89 -33.17
C THR A 372 29.54 5.92 -34.33
N GLU A 373 30.18 6.18 -35.46
CA GLU A 373 30.07 5.35 -36.67
C GLU A 373 31.02 4.13 -36.74
N CYS A 374 31.03 3.44 -37.90
CA CYS A 374 31.85 2.25 -38.12
C CYS A 374 33.36 2.53 -38.23
N MET A 375 33.80 3.75 -38.54
CA MET A 375 35.24 4.05 -38.59
C MET A 375 35.92 4.05 -37.22
N VAL A 376 35.15 4.31 -36.15
CA VAL A 376 35.63 4.41 -34.76
C VAL A 376 35.92 3.02 -34.19
N GLY A 377 34.96 2.10 -34.33
CA GLY A 377 35.09 0.71 -33.92
C GLY A 377 33.77 -0.04 -33.94
N LYS A 378 33.84 -1.38 -33.98
CA LYS A 378 32.69 -2.24 -33.67
C LYS A 378 32.57 -2.47 -32.16
N SER A 379 31.39 -2.87 -31.73
CA SER A 379 31.12 -3.28 -30.34
C SER A 379 30.25 -4.54 -30.34
N THR A 380 30.25 -5.24 -29.22
CA THR A 380 29.55 -6.52 -29.03
C THR A 380 28.80 -6.48 -27.72
N PHE A 381 27.47 -6.39 -27.78
CA PHE A 381 26.62 -6.37 -26.59
C PHE A 381 26.56 -7.77 -25.96
N LYS A 382 26.58 -7.83 -24.63
CA LYS A 382 26.58 -9.07 -23.84
C LYS A 382 25.32 -9.21 -23.00
N GLY A 383 24.70 -8.10 -22.63
CA GLY A 383 23.49 -8.09 -21.82
C GLY A 383 23.38 -6.85 -20.93
N PHE A 384 22.46 -6.93 -19.98
CA PHE A 384 22.37 -6.02 -18.84
C PHE A 384 22.62 -6.78 -17.53
N GLU A 385 23.17 -6.12 -16.52
CA GLU A 385 23.03 -6.55 -15.12
C GLU A 385 22.04 -5.60 -14.44
N ILE A 386 21.00 -6.15 -13.80
CA ILE A 386 19.92 -5.37 -13.18
C ILE A 386 19.70 -5.89 -11.75
N GLY A 387 19.61 -4.98 -10.78
CA GLY A 387 19.45 -5.30 -9.35
C GLY A 387 18.03 -5.16 -8.82
N GLY A 388 17.76 -5.82 -7.69
CA GLY A 388 16.51 -5.63 -6.93
C GLY A 388 15.42 -6.65 -7.23
N ASN A 389 15.79 -7.91 -7.53
CA ASN A 389 14.86 -8.96 -8.01
C ASN A 389 14.10 -8.50 -9.25
N ALA A 390 14.88 -8.00 -10.20
CA ALA A 390 14.43 -7.37 -11.43
C ALA A 390 13.57 -8.29 -12.33
N THR A 391 12.80 -7.66 -13.21
CA THR A 391 12.10 -8.30 -14.32
C THR A 391 12.35 -7.53 -15.61
N VAL A 392 12.13 -8.13 -16.78
CA VAL A 392 12.23 -7.45 -18.07
C VAL A 392 11.02 -7.74 -18.94
N SER A 393 10.66 -6.79 -19.80
CA SER A 393 9.60 -6.95 -20.79
C SER A 393 9.91 -6.16 -22.06
N GLN A 394 9.28 -6.54 -23.18
CA GLN A 394 9.44 -5.81 -24.43
C GLN A 394 8.88 -4.38 -24.30
N PRO A 395 9.63 -3.35 -24.73
CA PRO A 395 9.10 -2.00 -24.88
C PRO A 395 8.17 -1.93 -26.09
N THR A 396 7.29 -0.93 -26.15
CA THR A 396 6.31 -0.77 -27.23
C THR A 396 7.00 -0.61 -28.59
N SER A 397 6.90 -1.62 -29.45
CA SER A 397 7.41 -1.58 -30.83
C SER A 397 6.75 -0.49 -31.66
N LYS A 398 7.56 0.34 -32.35
CA LYS A 398 7.06 1.26 -33.38
C LYS A 398 6.77 0.46 -34.65
N THR A 399 5.73 0.85 -35.39
CA THR A 399 5.29 0.16 -36.63
C THR A 399 5.85 0.76 -37.92
N ARG A 400 6.45 1.95 -37.85
CA ARG A 400 7.03 2.70 -38.97
C ARG A 400 8.53 2.50 -39.02
N ASN A 401 9.11 2.34 -40.21
CA ASN A 401 10.53 2.08 -40.42
C ASN A 401 11.15 3.07 -41.43
N ILE A 402 12.26 3.71 -41.06
CA ILE A 402 13.05 4.55 -41.97
C ILE A 402 14.52 4.10 -42.00
N GLU A 403 15.02 3.73 -43.18
CA GLU A 403 16.46 3.55 -43.40
C GLU A 403 17.10 4.85 -43.94
N PHE A 404 18.11 5.36 -43.26
CA PHE A 404 18.95 6.46 -43.70
C PHE A 404 20.28 5.94 -44.25
N ILE A 405 20.64 6.42 -45.44
CA ILE A 405 21.79 5.97 -46.22
C ILE A 405 22.61 7.21 -46.57
N GLY A 406 23.89 7.30 -46.16
CA GLY A 406 24.63 8.54 -46.42
C GLY A 406 26.08 8.63 -45.97
N ASP A 407 26.56 9.87 -45.92
CA ASP A 407 27.91 10.26 -45.48
C ASP A 407 27.94 10.76 -44.02
N SER A 408 29.01 11.46 -43.65
CA SER A 408 29.25 12.07 -42.34
C SER A 408 28.12 12.94 -41.81
N GLN A 409 27.33 13.60 -42.69
CA GLN A 409 26.11 14.33 -42.30
C GLN A 409 25.04 13.41 -41.68
N THR A 410 25.11 12.12 -41.96
CA THR A 410 24.14 11.09 -41.54
C THR A 410 24.68 10.25 -40.38
N CYS A 411 26.01 10.17 -40.22
CA CYS A 411 26.65 9.75 -38.98
C CYS A 411 26.42 10.74 -37.83
N GLY A 412 26.40 12.04 -38.13
CA GLY A 412 26.36 13.11 -37.12
C GLY A 412 27.74 13.64 -36.73
N TYR A 413 28.71 13.55 -37.64
CA TYR A 413 30.10 13.99 -37.47
C TYR A 413 30.17 15.41 -36.91
N GLY A 414 30.86 15.58 -35.78
CA GLY A 414 31.18 16.90 -35.22
C GLY A 414 29.98 17.78 -34.85
N ASN A 415 28.80 17.20 -34.63
CA ASN A 415 27.55 17.96 -34.52
C ASN A 415 27.26 18.56 -33.14
N GLU A 416 27.94 18.10 -32.08
CA GLU A 416 27.80 18.66 -30.71
C GLU A 416 28.65 19.92 -30.47
N VAL A 417 29.40 20.40 -31.48
CA VAL A 417 30.18 21.66 -31.43
C VAL A 417 29.69 22.69 -32.46
N SER A 418 30.10 23.95 -32.28
CA SER A 418 29.68 25.08 -33.10
C SER A 418 30.79 26.12 -33.21
N TYR A 419 31.28 26.34 -34.43
CA TYR A 419 32.35 27.29 -34.78
C TYR A 419 31.85 28.25 -35.88
N ASP A 420 32.00 29.56 -35.68
CA ASP A 420 31.64 30.56 -36.71
C ASP A 420 32.46 30.42 -38.00
N ASN A 421 33.71 29.97 -37.85
CA ASN A 421 34.64 29.65 -38.93
C ASN A 421 35.56 28.52 -38.42
N PRO A 422 35.22 27.23 -38.62
CA PRO A 422 36.09 26.14 -38.22
C PRO A 422 37.43 26.25 -38.98
N SER A 423 38.52 26.34 -38.22
CA SER A 423 39.86 26.28 -38.80
C SER A 423 40.03 24.94 -39.54
N ILE A 424 40.95 24.88 -40.50
CA ILE A 424 41.19 23.68 -41.31
C ILE A 424 41.66 22.44 -40.50
N ASN A 425 41.87 22.60 -39.19
CA ASN A 425 42.35 21.61 -38.24
C ASN A 425 41.41 21.44 -37.02
N SER A 426 40.07 21.54 -37.16
CA SER A 426 39.18 21.04 -36.09
C SER A 426 39.38 19.53 -35.92
N GLY A 427 39.35 18.80 -37.03
CA GLY A 427 39.48 17.36 -37.07
C GLY A 427 38.25 16.65 -36.52
N PHE A 428 38.15 15.36 -36.79
CA PHE A 428 37.17 14.48 -36.15
C PHE A 428 37.54 14.25 -34.69
N ASN A 429 36.60 14.49 -33.78
CA ASN A 429 36.64 13.93 -32.43
C ASN A 429 35.37 13.10 -32.20
N ALA A 430 35.52 11.80 -31.95
CA ALA A 430 34.42 10.85 -31.80
C ALA A 430 33.44 11.20 -30.67
N VAL A 431 33.88 11.97 -29.66
CA VAL A 431 33.02 12.53 -28.62
C VAL A 431 32.05 13.59 -29.14
N ASN A 432 32.39 14.30 -30.22
CA ASN A 432 31.56 15.33 -30.84
C ASN A 432 30.65 14.76 -31.94
N GLU A 433 30.79 13.48 -32.29
CA GLU A 433 29.84 12.76 -33.13
C GLU A 433 28.65 12.27 -32.29
N ASN A 434 27.42 12.59 -32.73
CA ASN A 434 26.21 12.10 -32.09
C ASN A 434 25.11 11.73 -33.10
N ALA A 435 25.07 10.44 -33.44
CA ALA A 435 24.04 9.84 -34.29
C ALA A 435 22.60 9.94 -33.73
N TYR A 436 22.41 9.95 -32.40
CA TYR A 436 21.09 10.13 -31.78
C TYR A 436 20.55 11.54 -32.00
N LYS A 437 21.44 12.53 -32.14
CA LYS A 437 21.13 13.93 -32.46
C LYS A 437 21.39 14.29 -33.93
N ALA A 438 21.69 13.31 -34.77
CA ALA A 438 21.78 13.50 -36.21
C ALA A 438 20.39 13.65 -36.82
N TRP A 439 20.30 14.37 -37.94
CA TRP A 439 19.04 14.70 -38.62
C TRP A 439 18.13 13.48 -38.90
N GLY A 440 18.72 12.31 -39.19
CA GLY A 440 17.97 11.08 -39.44
C GLY A 440 17.26 10.52 -38.20
N ALA A 441 17.96 10.46 -37.06
CA ALA A 441 17.38 10.02 -35.79
C ALA A 441 16.29 10.98 -35.31
N ILE A 442 16.53 12.30 -35.43
CA ILE A 442 15.53 13.33 -35.11
C ILE A 442 14.28 13.16 -36.01
N THR A 443 14.46 12.96 -37.32
CA THR A 443 13.34 12.72 -38.24
C THR A 443 12.55 11.46 -37.88
N ALA A 444 13.23 10.36 -37.57
CA ALA A 444 12.58 9.11 -37.17
C ALA A 444 11.82 9.25 -35.84
N ASN A 445 12.35 9.99 -34.87
CA ASN A 445 11.66 10.26 -33.61
C ASN A 445 10.44 11.18 -33.81
N ASN A 446 10.56 12.25 -34.61
CA ASN A 446 9.42 13.12 -34.96
C ASN A 446 8.24 12.35 -35.60
N LEU A 447 8.53 11.31 -36.40
CA LEU A 447 7.55 10.50 -37.12
C LEU A 447 7.09 9.25 -36.34
N ASN A 448 7.59 9.04 -35.12
CA ASN A 448 7.46 7.82 -34.33
C ASN A 448 7.82 6.54 -35.11
N ALA A 449 8.99 6.55 -35.74
CA ALA A 449 9.55 5.44 -36.51
C ALA A 449 10.80 4.83 -35.87
N ASN A 450 11.07 3.57 -36.20
CA ASN A 450 12.35 2.90 -35.97
C ASN A 450 13.39 3.47 -36.95
N TYR A 451 14.64 3.60 -36.50
CA TYR A 451 15.73 4.22 -37.25
C TYR A 451 16.82 3.20 -37.57
N GLN A 452 17.04 2.91 -38.86
CA GLN A 452 18.25 2.22 -39.32
C GLN A 452 19.15 3.22 -40.03
N CYS A 453 20.43 3.28 -39.66
CA CYS A 453 21.41 4.11 -40.35
C CYS A 453 22.51 3.25 -40.99
N VAL A 454 22.85 3.59 -42.23
CA VAL A 454 23.90 2.96 -43.05
C VAL A 454 24.76 4.10 -43.62
N ALA A 455 25.53 4.72 -42.73
CA ALA A 455 26.38 5.85 -43.05
C ALA A 455 27.84 5.60 -42.65
N TYR A 456 28.76 6.25 -43.37
CA TYR A 456 30.21 6.18 -43.11
C TYR A 456 30.87 7.45 -43.68
N SER A 457 31.69 8.12 -42.87
CA SER A 457 32.31 9.40 -43.21
C SER A 457 33.28 9.32 -44.39
N GLY A 458 33.23 10.33 -45.26
CA GLY A 458 34.05 10.37 -46.47
C GLY A 458 33.62 9.40 -47.59
N ARG A 459 32.55 8.60 -47.43
CA ARG A 459 32.03 7.76 -48.53
C ARG A 459 31.14 8.55 -49.47
N GLY A 460 31.25 8.24 -50.77
CA GLY A 460 30.37 8.78 -51.80
C GLY A 460 29.56 7.70 -52.51
N MET A 461 28.82 8.12 -53.53
CA MET A 461 28.03 7.26 -54.41
C MET A 461 28.94 6.52 -55.39
N TYR A 462 29.63 7.28 -56.24
CA TYR A 462 30.57 6.80 -57.26
C TYR A 462 32.02 6.84 -56.77
N ARG A 463 32.43 7.88 -56.02
CA ARG A 463 33.79 8.02 -55.47
C ARG A 463 33.80 8.63 -54.07
N ASN A 464 34.73 8.20 -53.24
CA ASN A 464 34.94 8.71 -51.89
C ASN A 464 35.62 10.10 -51.88
N VAL A 465 35.77 10.68 -50.69
CA VAL A 465 36.38 12.01 -50.46
C VAL A 465 37.84 12.12 -50.91
N ASP A 466 38.54 11.00 -51.07
CA ASP A 466 39.90 10.88 -51.64
C ASP A 466 39.90 10.58 -53.15
N ALA A 467 38.73 10.67 -53.80
CA ALA A 467 38.41 10.19 -55.15
C ALA A 467 38.62 8.68 -55.39
N SER A 468 38.81 7.85 -54.36
CA SER A 468 38.88 6.40 -54.54
C SER A 468 37.52 5.78 -54.85
N LEU A 469 37.50 4.78 -55.73
CA LEU A 469 36.31 3.97 -56.04
C LEU A 469 36.15 2.77 -55.08
N ASN A 470 37.01 2.66 -54.05
CA ASN A 470 37.13 1.49 -53.18
C ASN A 470 36.19 1.61 -51.98
N GLY A 471 35.21 0.70 -51.88
CA GLY A 471 34.28 0.70 -50.75
C GLY A 471 33.44 1.98 -50.66
N THR A 472 33.02 2.54 -51.80
CA THR A 472 31.96 3.56 -51.86
C THR A 472 30.66 3.02 -51.28
N LEU A 473 29.75 3.89 -50.84
CA LEU A 473 28.62 3.44 -50.02
C LEU A 473 27.78 2.34 -50.68
N PRO A 474 27.43 2.40 -51.99
CA PRO A 474 26.75 1.29 -52.68
C PRO A 474 27.48 -0.06 -52.60
N LYS A 475 28.82 -0.05 -52.60
CA LYS A 475 29.67 -1.26 -52.54
C LYS A 475 29.83 -1.83 -51.12
N ILE A 476 29.35 -1.11 -50.11
CA ILE A 476 29.30 -1.56 -48.71
C ILE A 476 27.86 -1.62 -48.15
N TYR A 477 26.85 -1.21 -48.92
CA TYR A 477 25.46 -1.10 -48.50
C TYR A 477 24.79 -2.44 -48.12
N ASN A 478 25.35 -3.59 -48.48
CA ASN A 478 24.84 -4.90 -48.06
C ASN A 478 25.57 -5.50 -46.84
N ARG A 479 26.43 -4.74 -46.15
CA ARG A 479 27.24 -5.22 -45.01
C ARG A 479 26.60 -4.91 -43.66
N ILE A 480 27.03 -5.66 -42.65
CA ILE A 480 26.81 -5.32 -41.23
C ILE A 480 28.02 -4.54 -40.67
N PHE A 481 29.24 -4.97 -41.01
CA PHE A 481 30.47 -4.22 -40.71
C PHE A 481 31.02 -3.59 -41.99
N ALA A 482 31.09 -2.26 -42.06
CA ALA A 482 31.51 -1.56 -43.28
C ALA A 482 32.86 -2.05 -43.85
N ASN A 483 33.81 -2.39 -42.99
CA ASN A 483 35.15 -2.88 -43.33
C ASN A 483 35.25 -4.39 -43.60
N GLN A 484 34.18 -5.19 -43.43
CA GLN A 484 34.20 -6.65 -43.65
C GLN A 484 33.24 -7.07 -44.77
N SER A 485 33.66 -7.98 -45.66
CA SER A 485 32.80 -8.48 -46.74
C SER A 485 31.70 -9.43 -46.28
N THR A 486 31.79 -9.94 -45.05
CA THR A 486 30.89 -10.92 -44.45
C THR A 486 30.95 -10.76 -42.92
N PRO A 487 29.85 -10.98 -42.17
CA PRO A 487 28.51 -11.33 -42.66
C PRO A 487 27.83 -10.17 -43.41
N LEU A 488 26.94 -10.55 -44.33
CA LEU A 488 26.08 -9.62 -45.06
C LEU A 488 24.78 -9.38 -44.29
N TRP A 489 24.18 -8.22 -44.50
CA TRP A 489 22.90 -7.86 -43.92
C TRP A 489 21.76 -8.71 -44.49
N ASN A 490 20.93 -9.28 -43.62
CA ASN A 490 19.70 -9.94 -44.02
C ASN A 490 18.57 -8.91 -44.10
N ILE A 491 18.22 -8.49 -45.33
CA ILE A 491 17.18 -7.49 -45.60
C ILE A 491 15.82 -7.82 -44.96
N ASN A 492 15.54 -9.10 -44.71
CA ASN A 492 14.28 -9.55 -44.10
C ASN A 492 14.17 -9.21 -42.59
N LEU A 493 15.25 -8.73 -41.96
CA LEU A 493 15.23 -8.29 -40.56
C LEU A 493 14.70 -6.85 -40.39
N TYR A 494 14.66 -6.05 -41.45
CA TYR A 494 14.18 -4.67 -41.41
C TYR A 494 13.63 -4.22 -42.75
N THR A 495 12.31 -4.10 -42.85
CA THR A 495 11.62 -3.58 -44.05
C THR A 495 11.30 -2.09 -43.86
N PRO A 496 12.04 -1.16 -44.47
CA PRO A 496 11.73 0.27 -44.43
C PRO A 496 10.47 0.62 -45.22
N ASP A 497 9.62 1.48 -44.66
CA ASP A 497 8.55 2.17 -45.40
C ASP A 497 9.12 3.33 -46.23
N VAL A 498 10.16 3.97 -45.70
CA VAL A 498 10.85 5.13 -46.30
C VAL A 498 12.36 4.87 -46.28
N ILE A 499 13.04 5.18 -47.38
CA ILE A 499 14.50 5.10 -47.50
C ILE A 499 15.02 6.46 -47.90
N VAL A 500 16.01 7.00 -47.19
CA VAL A 500 16.50 8.37 -47.38
C VAL A 500 17.98 8.32 -47.76
N ILE A 501 18.32 8.75 -48.98
CA ILE A 501 19.67 8.68 -49.54
C ILE A 501 20.29 10.09 -49.59
N ASN A 502 21.16 10.43 -48.64
CA ASN A 502 21.94 11.67 -48.65
C ASN A 502 23.41 11.38 -49.00
N LEU A 503 23.72 11.41 -50.30
CA LEU A 503 25.05 11.17 -50.85
C LEU A 503 25.38 12.16 -51.97
N GLY A 504 26.68 12.42 -52.14
CA GLY A 504 27.22 13.28 -53.21
C GLY A 504 28.25 14.31 -52.74
N THR A 505 28.25 14.64 -51.45
CA THR A 505 29.20 15.57 -50.81
C THR A 505 30.65 15.17 -51.10
N ASN A 506 30.95 13.88 -50.89
CA ASN A 506 32.30 13.33 -51.04
C ASN A 506 32.68 13.09 -52.51
N ASP A 507 31.71 12.76 -53.36
CA ASP A 507 31.92 12.64 -54.81
C ASP A 507 32.40 13.97 -55.42
N TYR A 508 31.87 15.10 -54.92
CA TYR A 508 32.25 16.43 -55.38
C TYR A 508 33.41 17.09 -54.60
N ALA A 509 33.81 16.58 -53.44
CA ALA A 509 34.87 17.20 -52.62
C ALA A 509 36.19 17.45 -53.41
N GLN A 510 36.62 16.48 -54.21
CA GLN A 510 37.87 16.56 -54.98
C GLN A 510 37.83 17.53 -56.18
N ASN A 511 36.66 18.09 -56.50
CA ASN A 511 36.57 19.19 -57.46
C ASN A 511 37.31 20.45 -56.97
N ALA A 512 37.49 20.64 -55.66
CA ALA A 512 38.32 21.71 -55.09
C ALA A 512 39.80 21.61 -55.53
N ASN A 513 40.27 20.37 -55.75
CA ASN A 513 41.62 20.06 -56.21
C ASN A 513 41.71 19.92 -57.75
N ASN A 514 40.72 20.46 -58.49
CA ASN A 514 40.57 20.34 -59.94
C ASN A 514 40.45 18.91 -60.48
N ASN A 515 40.19 17.92 -59.61
CA ASN A 515 39.87 16.54 -59.97
C ASN A 515 38.35 16.43 -60.16
N LEU A 516 37.87 16.98 -61.28
CA LEU A 516 36.45 17.14 -61.58
C LEU A 516 35.75 15.78 -61.75
N LEU A 517 34.63 15.60 -61.06
CA LEU A 517 33.74 14.44 -61.25
C LEU A 517 33.11 14.45 -62.65
N ASN A 518 33.12 13.31 -63.35
CA ASN A 518 32.25 13.13 -64.51
C ASN A 518 30.79 13.02 -64.04
N GLY A 519 29.93 13.90 -64.52
CA GLY A 519 28.56 13.99 -64.06
C GLY A 519 27.71 12.77 -64.43
N ASP A 520 28.04 12.08 -65.52
CA ASP A 520 27.32 10.90 -65.99
C ASP A 520 27.66 9.68 -65.13
N ASP A 521 28.92 9.52 -64.69
CA ASP A 521 29.34 8.45 -63.77
C ASP A 521 28.52 8.47 -62.47
N PHE A 522 28.33 9.67 -61.90
CA PHE A 522 27.51 9.88 -60.71
C PHE A 522 26.05 9.51 -60.92
N VAL A 523 25.43 10.00 -62.01
CA VAL A 523 24.03 9.71 -62.34
C VAL A 523 23.80 8.22 -62.59
N ASN A 524 24.72 7.56 -63.29
CA ASN A 524 24.64 6.13 -63.58
C ASN A 524 24.73 5.30 -62.30
N THR A 525 25.76 5.49 -61.47
CA THR A 525 25.89 4.73 -60.21
C THR A 525 24.79 5.04 -59.20
N TYR A 526 24.26 6.27 -59.15
CA TYR A 526 23.08 6.58 -58.33
C TYR A 526 21.84 5.81 -58.85
N THR A 527 21.65 5.73 -60.17
CA THR A 527 20.53 4.98 -60.78
C THR A 527 20.67 3.47 -60.54
N GLU A 528 21.85 2.89 -60.69
CA GLU A 528 22.16 1.49 -60.35
C GLU A 528 21.89 1.19 -58.86
N PHE A 529 22.23 2.12 -57.98
CA PHE A 529 22.03 1.96 -56.54
C PHE A 529 20.55 2.07 -56.12
N VAL A 530 19.79 3.02 -56.67
CA VAL A 530 18.33 3.10 -56.43
C VAL A 530 17.62 1.87 -57.02
N THR A 531 18.08 1.33 -58.15
CA THR A 531 17.60 0.04 -58.69
C THR A 531 17.86 -1.08 -57.69
N THR A 532 19.09 -1.19 -57.17
CA THR A 532 19.48 -2.18 -56.14
C THR A 532 18.60 -2.04 -54.89
N ILE A 533 18.28 -0.83 -54.46
CA ILE A 533 17.39 -0.58 -53.30
C ILE A 533 15.95 -1.03 -53.61
N ARG A 534 15.42 -0.69 -54.78
CA ARG A 534 14.07 -1.09 -55.23
C ARG A 534 13.93 -2.61 -55.37
N GLU A 535 14.98 -3.31 -55.80
CA GLU A 535 15.02 -4.78 -55.84
C GLU A 535 14.93 -5.42 -54.44
N ASN A 536 15.58 -4.83 -53.44
CA ASN A 536 15.55 -5.32 -52.05
C ASN A 536 14.25 -4.94 -51.33
N TYR A 537 13.70 -3.74 -51.59
CA TYR A 537 12.51 -3.22 -50.91
C TYR A 537 11.49 -2.63 -51.91
N PRO A 538 10.73 -3.48 -52.63
CA PRO A 538 9.86 -3.05 -53.72
C PRO A 538 8.86 -1.94 -53.37
N ASN A 539 8.35 -1.92 -52.13
CA ASN A 539 7.28 -1.02 -51.69
C ASN A 539 7.78 0.27 -51.00
N ALA A 540 9.09 0.44 -50.77
CA ALA A 540 9.62 1.55 -49.98
C ALA A 540 9.57 2.89 -50.75
N LYS A 541 9.31 4.00 -50.05
CA LYS A 541 9.39 5.35 -50.61
C LYS A 541 10.85 5.83 -50.58
N ILE A 542 11.49 5.93 -51.74
CA ILE A 542 12.91 6.27 -51.85
C ILE A 542 13.05 7.78 -52.05
N ILE A 543 13.62 8.47 -51.06
CA ILE A 543 13.87 9.91 -51.09
C ILE A 543 15.34 10.15 -51.40
N CYS A 544 15.64 10.58 -52.63
CA CYS A 544 16.97 11.01 -53.04
C CYS A 544 17.19 12.44 -52.55
N VAL A 545 18.04 12.60 -51.53
CA VAL A 545 18.28 13.86 -50.83
C VAL A 545 19.56 14.53 -51.31
N ASN A 546 19.50 15.84 -51.52
CA ASN A 546 20.69 16.69 -51.52
C ASN A 546 20.85 17.36 -50.14
N GLY A 547 21.89 16.97 -49.40
CA GLY A 547 22.24 17.50 -48.08
C GLY A 547 22.82 18.93 -48.12
N VAL A 548 23.17 19.45 -46.94
CA VAL A 548 23.40 20.90 -46.75
C VAL A 548 24.83 21.38 -47.01
N MET A 549 25.83 20.47 -47.03
CA MET A 549 27.25 20.85 -47.09
C MET A 549 27.75 21.36 -48.45
N MET A 550 26.99 21.16 -49.54
CA MET A 550 27.39 21.58 -50.89
C MET A 550 26.87 22.99 -51.22
N SER A 551 27.65 23.77 -51.97
CA SER A 551 27.32 25.16 -52.33
C SER A 551 27.61 25.47 -53.81
N ASP A 552 27.15 26.63 -54.28
CA ASP A 552 27.54 27.16 -55.59
C ASP A 552 28.75 28.12 -55.53
N TYR A 553 29.11 28.62 -54.34
CA TYR A 553 30.26 29.51 -54.16
C TYR A 553 31.59 28.77 -54.01
N PHE A 554 31.56 27.51 -53.54
CA PHE A 554 32.74 26.67 -53.37
C PHE A 554 32.50 25.25 -53.91
N PRO A 555 33.40 24.72 -54.77
CA PRO A 555 34.54 25.40 -55.40
C PRO A 555 34.09 26.51 -56.37
N ALA A 556 34.85 27.60 -56.42
CA ALA A 556 34.46 28.78 -57.20
C ALA A 556 34.28 28.49 -58.69
N ASN A 557 33.22 29.06 -59.28
CA ASN A 557 32.79 28.90 -60.69
C ASN A 557 32.29 27.50 -61.09
N GLN A 558 32.20 26.53 -60.16
CA GLN A 558 31.75 25.17 -60.49
C GLN A 558 30.26 24.92 -60.28
N ASN A 559 29.56 25.76 -59.50
CA ASN A 559 28.12 25.63 -59.24
C ASN A 559 27.73 24.19 -58.80
N VAL A 560 28.47 23.65 -57.83
CA VAL A 560 28.37 22.23 -57.43
C VAL A 560 26.99 21.91 -56.87
N TRP A 561 26.43 22.79 -56.03
CA TRP A 561 25.09 22.62 -55.48
C TRP A 561 24.01 22.55 -56.56
N THR A 562 23.97 23.51 -57.48
CA THR A 562 23.02 23.53 -58.59
C THR A 562 23.24 22.34 -59.53
N THR A 563 24.48 21.91 -59.73
CA THR A 563 24.83 20.73 -60.56
C THR A 563 24.30 19.44 -59.93
N ILE A 564 24.62 19.18 -58.65
CA ILE A 564 24.23 17.93 -57.98
C ILE A 564 22.72 17.86 -57.75
N LYS A 565 22.08 18.99 -57.43
CA LYS A 565 20.63 19.09 -57.34
C LYS A 565 19.94 18.72 -58.66
N LYS A 566 20.50 19.13 -59.80
CA LYS A 566 19.99 18.76 -61.13
C LYS A 566 20.20 17.27 -61.43
N GLN A 567 21.34 16.70 -61.04
CA GLN A 567 21.64 15.28 -61.27
C GLN A 567 20.74 14.37 -60.44
N THR A 568 20.58 14.63 -59.14
CA THR A 568 19.68 13.86 -58.27
C THR A 568 18.23 13.95 -58.77
N ALA A 569 17.77 15.14 -59.21
CA ALA A 569 16.48 15.28 -59.86
C ALA A 569 16.36 14.46 -61.17
N ALA A 570 17.43 14.35 -61.96
CA ALA A 570 17.45 13.56 -63.19
C ALA A 570 17.41 12.04 -62.93
N VAL A 571 18.04 11.56 -61.87
CA VAL A 571 17.92 10.17 -61.39
C VAL A 571 16.47 9.90 -60.99
N VAL A 572 15.88 10.72 -60.11
CA VAL A 572 14.47 10.56 -59.68
C VAL A 572 13.53 10.56 -60.89
N LYS A 573 13.75 11.47 -61.85
CA LYS A 573 12.95 11.53 -63.08
C LYS A 573 13.08 10.25 -63.92
N SER A 574 14.24 9.60 -63.99
CA SER A 574 14.40 8.37 -64.80
C SER A 574 13.56 7.21 -64.25
N PHE A 575 13.40 7.11 -62.93
CA PHE A 575 12.45 6.17 -62.30
C PHE A 575 11.00 6.55 -62.57
N ASN A 576 10.63 7.82 -62.35
CA ASN A 576 9.25 8.27 -62.58
C ASN A 576 8.81 8.12 -64.06
N ASP A 577 9.69 8.42 -65.01
CA ASP A 577 9.46 8.23 -66.45
C ASP A 577 9.26 6.75 -66.83
N ASN A 578 9.78 5.82 -66.03
CA ASN A 578 9.60 4.37 -66.17
C ASN A 578 8.49 3.79 -65.25
N ASN A 579 7.61 4.65 -64.74
CA ASN A 579 6.44 4.33 -63.90
C ASN A 579 6.74 3.95 -62.42
N ASP A 580 7.97 4.11 -61.94
CA ASP A 580 8.26 4.07 -60.50
C ASP A 580 8.05 5.48 -59.91
N THR A 581 6.82 5.75 -59.46
CA THR A 581 6.42 7.03 -58.85
C THR A 581 6.76 7.13 -57.37
N GLU A 582 7.32 6.07 -56.77
CA GLU A 582 7.66 6.00 -55.34
C GLU A 582 9.16 6.31 -55.09
N VAL A 583 9.78 7.00 -56.06
CA VAL A 583 11.10 7.63 -55.96
C VAL A 583 10.90 9.15 -56.02
N TYR A 584 11.49 9.87 -55.07
CA TYR A 584 11.22 11.28 -54.79
C TYR A 584 12.52 12.10 -54.71
N HIS A 585 12.42 13.40 -55.03
CA HIS A 585 13.54 14.35 -54.90
C HIS A 585 13.28 15.35 -53.78
N TYR A 586 14.23 15.49 -52.86
CA TYR A 586 14.19 16.51 -51.82
C TYR A 586 15.56 17.21 -51.68
N ALA A 587 15.58 18.53 -51.81
CA ALA A 587 16.80 19.31 -51.75
C ALA A 587 16.72 20.33 -50.61
N LEU A 588 17.47 20.07 -49.53
CA LEU A 588 17.63 20.98 -48.40
C LEU A 588 18.37 22.25 -48.86
N SER A 589 18.17 23.38 -48.20
CA SER A 589 18.98 24.58 -48.49
C SER A 589 20.43 24.37 -48.03
N PRO A 590 21.45 24.82 -48.80
CA PRO A 590 22.83 24.86 -48.33
C PRO A 590 22.95 25.58 -46.99
N GLN A 591 23.78 25.05 -46.10
CA GLN A 591 23.99 25.64 -44.78
C GLN A 591 24.82 26.93 -44.85
N SER A 592 24.65 27.76 -43.83
CA SER A 592 25.54 28.87 -43.48
C SER A 592 26.05 28.65 -42.05
N GLY A 593 27.17 29.29 -41.71
CA GLY A 593 27.75 29.21 -40.36
C GLY A 593 26.80 29.67 -39.25
N PRO A 594 27.03 29.25 -38.00
CA PRO A 594 28.17 28.43 -37.55
C PRO A 594 28.06 26.95 -37.98
N TYR A 595 29.21 26.26 -37.96
CA TYR A 595 29.40 24.89 -38.43
C TYR A 595 29.93 23.98 -37.30
N GLY A 596 29.73 22.68 -37.41
CA GLY A 596 30.40 21.67 -36.60
C GLY A 596 31.87 21.48 -37.00
N GLU A 597 32.48 20.38 -36.58
CA GLU A 597 33.86 20.03 -36.97
C GLU A 597 33.99 19.95 -38.50
N ASP A 598 35.08 20.49 -39.04
CA ASP A 598 35.47 20.39 -40.45
C ASP A 598 34.32 20.74 -41.43
N TRP A 599 33.58 21.80 -41.09
CA TRP A 599 32.45 22.36 -41.85
C TRP A 599 31.17 21.49 -41.87
N HIS A 600 31.04 20.49 -41.01
CA HIS A 600 29.82 19.67 -40.91
C HIS A 600 28.63 20.43 -40.30
N PRO A 601 27.40 19.88 -40.34
CA PRO A 601 26.23 20.52 -39.73
C PRO A 601 26.35 20.57 -38.20
N THR A 602 26.07 21.73 -37.60
CA THR A 602 25.79 21.82 -36.15
C THR A 602 24.48 21.11 -35.80
N LEU A 603 24.26 20.81 -34.52
CA LEU A 603 22.97 20.35 -34.00
C LEU A 603 21.79 21.20 -34.50
N THR A 604 21.91 22.53 -34.47
CA THR A 604 20.89 23.47 -34.98
C THR A 604 20.65 23.35 -36.49
N THR A 605 21.65 22.91 -37.26
CA THR A 605 21.47 22.56 -38.67
C THR A 605 20.79 21.20 -38.83
N HIS A 606 21.17 20.17 -38.07
CA HIS A 606 20.47 18.88 -38.10
C HIS A 606 19.00 18.97 -37.70
N GLN A 607 18.65 19.80 -36.72
CA GLN A 607 17.27 20.08 -36.33
C GLN A 607 16.48 20.64 -37.53
N ARG A 608 16.99 21.68 -38.19
CA ARG A 608 16.37 22.26 -39.40
C ARG A 608 16.27 21.27 -40.57
N MET A 609 17.28 20.42 -40.75
CA MET A 609 17.25 19.33 -41.74
C MET A 609 16.14 18.32 -41.44
N ALA A 610 15.97 17.97 -40.16
CA ALA A 610 14.97 17.02 -39.69
C ALA A 610 13.55 17.59 -39.74
N GLU A 611 13.34 18.84 -39.33
CA GLU A 611 12.05 19.56 -39.47
C GLU A 611 11.57 19.56 -40.93
N GLY A 612 12.48 19.90 -41.86
CA GLY A 612 12.20 19.91 -43.29
C GLY A 612 11.87 18.53 -43.84
N LEU A 613 12.66 17.50 -43.52
CA LEU A 613 12.42 16.14 -43.99
C LEU A 613 11.18 15.51 -43.34
N THR A 614 10.93 15.74 -42.05
CA THR A 614 9.71 15.32 -41.33
C THR A 614 8.48 15.83 -42.08
N SER A 615 8.44 17.15 -42.31
CA SER A 615 7.36 17.81 -43.04
C SER A 615 7.19 17.25 -44.46
N TYR A 616 8.30 16.95 -45.16
CA TYR A 616 8.27 16.38 -46.49
C TYR A 616 7.73 14.95 -46.52
N ILE A 617 8.17 14.08 -45.59
CA ILE A 617 7.69 12.70 -45.49
C ILE A 617 6.17 12.68 -45.25
N GLN A 618 5.63 13.59 -44.44
CA GLN A 618 4.18 13.73 -44.21
C GLN A 618 3.39 14.22 -45.45
N THR A 619 4.04 14.74 -46.49
CA THR A 619 3.37 15.05 -47.77
C THR A 619 3.30 13.87 -48.73
N ILE A 620 4.16 12.86 -48.57
CA ILE A 620 4.24 11.68 -49.46
C ILE A 620 3.77 10.37 -48.79
N SER A 621 3.60 10.36 -47.47
CA SER A 621 3.14 9.21 -46.67
C SER A 621 1.95 9.59 -45.81
N SER A 622 1.17 8.60 -45.36
CA SER A 622 -0.02 8.80 -44.52
C SER A 622 0.34 8.78 -43.02
N TRP A 623 1.30 9.63 -42.61
CA TRP A 623 2.02 9.53 -41.33
C TRP A 623 1.80 10.68 -40.34
#